data_AF-A0A955DKA0-F1
#
_entry.id   AF-A0A955DKA0-F1
#
_cell.length_a   1.000
_cell.length_b   1.000
_cell.length_c   1.000
_cell.angle_alpha   90.00
_cell.angle_beta   90.00
_cell.angle_gamma   90.00
#
_symmetry.space_group_name_H-M   'P 1'
#
loop_
_entity.id
_entity.type
_entity.pdbx_description
1 polymer ?
#
loop_
_entity_poly.entity_id
_entity_poly.type
_entity_poly.pdbx_seq_one_letter_code
_entity_poly.pdbx_strand_id
1 'polypeptide(L)'
;MSTIRSIGFVIALGFVLAGCAASGTTPAASRGTPEAAYATLSDANASIQKRTGAIATLLSAAQTGATSPDAARAALKRIAWSWHQGTPPLVRIAAIDALLSDEANLDDTHNMLKLMTPTEQQREVLEHVCMIASERHWRDMTPAIVRSWSRSVPGWEDMARPEAKALTALWPDQDHDAVLFDVFTGAEGAEEKARSAAWALLTRLDKDGVRTRELVQHRAPELEASGDVLATAIGRAWRELHVVPLTPEQLEWTRRLFEAEHDADRRAYVAAMEGLSDEQVAGLALRHGPLLAWAQAQHPDWLESSRDALVEQVLQGLGRTRAYGPGARSAAQDLAEASWLDVLTAAAAVHATHDPDVVYDLFQQADADQIDRSTEHGGVIEPTSDGAWRAVSFPPRPTERFGDRQFVASDDMIKRGDTALFHYHFHVQDHSNRNYAVPSGGDYETAQRLGRASLVFTFIDRDHLNVDLYFPSGKLIDLGAIERPQ
;
A
#
# COMPACT_ATOMS: atom_id res chain seq x y z
N MET A 1 -38.81 1.11 24.70
CA MET A 1 -39.94 0.69 23.86
C MET A 1 -40.13 1.71 22.74
N SER A 2 -39.45 1.52 21.61
CA SER A 2 -39.76 2.14 20.33
C SER A 2 -39.11 1.28 19.26
N THR A 3 -39.94 0.74 18.37
CA THR A 3 -39.66 -0.30 17.39
C THR A 3 -39.08 0.33 16.13
N ILE A 4 -37.81 0.05 15.82
CA ILE A 4 -37.20 0.37 14.52
C ILE A 4 -37.54 -0.76 13.55
N ARG A 5 -38.25 -0.40 12.48
CA ARG A 5 -38.61 -1.29 11.37
C ARG A 5 -37.39 -1.49 10.46
N SER A 6 -36.88 -2.72 10.43
CA SER A 6 -35.91 -3.21 9.46
C SER A 6 -36.54 -3.28 8.06
N ILE A 7 -35.92 -2.63 7.08
CA ILE A 7 -36.20 -2.84 5.66
C ILE A 7 -35.19 -3.88 5.16
N GLY A 8 -35.61 -5.14 5.16
CA GLY A 8 -34.87 -6.24 4.54
C GLY A 8 -35.20 -6.32 3.05
N PHE A 9 -34.21 -6.11 2.20
CA PHE A 9 -34.32 -6.31 0.75
C PHE A 9 -33.98 -7.77 0.44
N VAL A 10 -34.99 -8.64 0.39
CA VAL A 10 -34.86 -10.02 -0.07
C VAL A 10 -35.06 -10.02 -1.58
N ILE A 11 -33.98 -10.20 -2.35
CA ILE A 11 -34.08 -10.53 -3.77
C ILE A 11 -34.32 -12.04 -3.86
N ALA A 12 -35.59 -12.41 -3.87
CA ALA A 12 -36.03 -13.77 -4.21
C ALA A 12 -35.98 -13.91 -5.74
N LEU A 13 -34.95 -14.60 -6.25
CA LEU A 13 -34.91 -15.01 -7.66
C LEU A 13 -35.86 -16.21 -7.83
N GLY A 14 -37.14 -15.91 -8.01
CA GLY A 14 -38.17 -16.91 -8.26
C GLY A 14 -38.06 -17.51 -9.66
N PHE A 15 -37.65 -18.78 -9.75
CA PHE A 15 -37.88 -19.60 -10.93
C PHE A 15 -39.39 -19.81 -11.13
N VAL A 16 -39.94 -19.22 -12.19
CA VAL A 16 -41.31 -19.51 -12.66
C VAL A 16 -41.31 -20.89 -13.31
N LEU A 17 -41.75 -21.90 -12.56
CA LEU A 17 -42.18 -23.19 -13.10
C LEU A 17 -43.60 -23.04 -13.67
N ALA A 18 -43.70 -22.70 -14.95
CA ALA A 18 -44.95 -22.80 -15.70
C ALA A 18 -45.14 -24.26 -16.14
N GLY A 19 -45.95 -24.99 -15.38
CA GLY A 19 -46.47 -26.30 -15.77
C GLY A 19 -47.58 -26.15 -16.80
N CYS A 20 -47.29 -26.57 -18.04
CA CYS A 20 -48.31 -26.97 -19.00
C CYS A 20 -48.11 -28.47 -19.30
N ALA A 21 -49.07 -29.27 -18.86
CA ALA A 21 -49.17 -30.68 -19.19
C ALA A 21 -49.45 -30.83 -20.70
N ALA A 22 -48.45 -31.29 -21.44
CA ALA A 22 -48.62 -31.89 -22.75
C ALA A 22 -47.91 -33.23 -22.73
N SER A 23 -48.71 -34.31 -22.79
CA SER A 23 -48.25 -35.66 -23.05
C SER A 23 -47.68 -35.72 -24.46
N GLY A 24 -46.43 -35.32 -24.60
CA GLY A 24 -45.62 -35.42 -25.81
C GLY A 24 -44.36 -36.18 -25.44
N THR A 25 -44.11 -37.28 -26.14
CA THR A 25 -42.86 -38.02 -26.17
C THR A 25 -41.66 -37.10 -25.98
N THR A 26 -40.91 -37.30 -24.89
CA THR A 26 -39.59 -36.72 -24.70
C THR A 26 -38.78 -37.03 -25.96
N PRO A 27 -38.36 -36.04 -26.76
CA PRO A 27 -37.35 -36.31 -27.77
C PRO A 27 -36.13 -36.77 -26.97
N ALA A 28 -35.61 -37.95 -27.30
CA ALA A 28 -34.32 -38.38 -26.84
C ALA A 28 -33.33 -37.28 -27.26
N ALA A 29 -33.04 -36.33 -26.37
CA ALA A 29 -31.94 -35.41 -26.52
C ALA A 29 -30.74 -36.31 -26.76
N SER A 30 -30.13 -36.18 -27.94
CA SER A 30 -28.90 -36.87 -28.26
C SER A 30 -27.92 -36.53 -27.15
N ARG A 31 -27.71 -37.44 -26.19
CA ARG A 31 -26.69 -37.28 -25.16
C ARG A 31 -25.39 -37.13 -25.93
N GLY A 32 -24.84 -35.92 -25.95
CA GLY A 32 -23.58 -35.67 -26.61
C GLY A 32 -22.53 -36.63 -26.06
N THR A 33 -21.63 -37.11 -26.91
CA THR A 33 -20.54 -37.95 -26.44
C THR A 33 -19.59 -37.13 -25.56
N PRO A 34 -18.86 -37.76 -24.61
CA PRO A 34 -17.86 -37.05 -23.81
C PRO A 34 -16.84 -36.30 -24.66
N GLU A 35 -16.43 -36.85 -25.80
CA GLU A 35 -15.49 -36.24 -26.75
C GLU A 35 -16.04 -34.93 -27.33
N ALA A 36 -17.31 -34.91 -27.73
CA ALA A 36 -17.97 -33.71 -28.23
C ALA A 36 -18.11 -32.65 -27.13
N ALA A 37 -18.33 -33.07 -25.88
CA ALA A 37 -18.40 -32.16 -24.74
C ALA A 37 -17.03 -31.52 -24.45
N TYR A 38 -15.93 -32.29 -24.45
CA TYR A 38 -14.58 -31.74 -24.32
C TYR A 38 -14.27 -30.72 -25.44
N ALA A 39 -14.57 -31.07 -26.70
CA ALA A 39 -14.35 -30.17 -27.83
C ALA A 39 -15.17 -28.87 -27.73
N THR A 40 -16.43 -28.96 -27.28
CA THR A 40 -17.30 -27.80 -27.08
C THR A 40 -16.78 -26.88 -25.97
N LEU A 41 -16.20 -27.44 -24.90
CA LEU A 41 -15.65 -26.61 -23.81
C LEU A 41 -14.41 -25.81 -24.21
N SER A 42 -13.56 -26.38 -25.08
CA SER A 42 -12.37 -25.72 -25.60
C SER A 42 -12.65 -24.80 -26.79
N ASP A 43 -13.84 -24.85 -27.39
CA ASP A 43 -14.24 -23.95 -28.47
C ASP A 43 -14.63 -22.58 -27.93
N ALA A 44 -13.76 -21.58 -28.14
CA ALA A 44 -14.01 -20.20 -27.76
C ALA A 44 -15.19 -19.56 -28.51
N ASN A 45 -15.58 -20.10 -29.67
CA ASN A 45 -16.70 -19.60 -30.47
C ASN A 45 -18.04 -20.26 -30.08
N ALA A 46 -18.03 -21.31 -29.26
CA ALA A 46 -19.25 -21.94 -28.78
C ALA A 46 -19.99 -20.98 -27.84
N SER A 47 -21.32 -20.93 -27.98
CA SER A 47 -22.14 -20.07 -27.12
C SER A 47 -22.06 -20.49 -25.65
N ILE A 48 -22.30 -19.54 -24.74
CA ILE A 48 -22.33 -19.78 -23.29
C ILE A 48 -23.24 -20.98 -22.97
N GLN A 49 -24.44 -21.04 -23.54
CA GLN A 49 -25.38 -22.14 -23.30
C GLN A 49 -24.84 -23.50 -23.74
N LYS A 50 -24.16 -23.57 -24.89
CA LYS A 50 -23.56 -24.81 -25.38
C LYS A 50 -22.42 -25.27 -24.47
N ARG A 51 -21.57 -24.34 -24.03
CA ARG A 51 -20.44 -24.63 -23.13
C ARG A 51 -20.94 -25.07 -21.75
N THR A 52 -21.92 -24.39 -21.17
CA THR A 52 -22.55 -24.82 -19.90
C THR A 52 -23.26 -26.17 -20.03
N GLY A 53 -23.95 -26.44 -21.15
CA GLY A 53 -24.53 -27.75 -21.42
C GLY A 53 -23.49 -28.88 -21.56
N ALA A 54 -22.32 -28.57 -22.11
CA ALA A 54 -21.20 -29.51 -22.20
C ALA A 54 -20.63 -29.88 -20.81
N ILE A 55 -20.64 -28.96 -19.84
CA ILE A 55 -20.28 -29.25 -18.43
C ILE A 55 -21.20 -30.32 -17.85
N ALA A 56 -22.52 -30.14 -17.98
CA ALA A 56 -23.50 -31.11 -17.49
C ALA A 56 -23.35 -32.49 -18.17
N THR A 57 -23.04 -32.48 -19.46
CA THR A 57 -22.77 -33.71 -20.23
C THR A 57 -21.53 -34.45 -19.71
N LEU A 58 -20.44 -33.73 -19.42
CA LEU A 58 -19.23 -34.33 -18.84
C LEU A 58 -19.46 -34.89 -17.43
N LEU A 59 -20.18 -34.18 -16.58
CA LEU A 59 -20.53 -34.68 -15.24
C LEU A 59 -21.33 -35.99 -15.32
N SER A 60 -22.36 -36.03 -16.16
CA SER A 60 -23.18 -37.23 -16.35
C SER A 60 -22.36 -38.39 -16.93
N ALA A 61 -21.44 -38.10 -17.85
CA ALA A 61 -20.53 -39.11 -18.40
C ALA A 61 -19.58 -39.68 -17.34
N ALA A 62 -19.05 -38.84 -16.45
CA ALA A 62 -18.18 -39.29 -15.35
C ALA A 62 -18.94 -40.17 -14.37
N GLN A 63 -20.17 -39.79 -13.99
CA GLN A 63 -21.01 -40.56 -13.07
C GLN A 63 -21.43 -41.92 -13.63
N THR A 64 -21.63 -42.02 -14.94
CA THR A 64 -22.02 -43.26 -15.63
C THR A 64 -20.82 -44.13 -16.06
N GLY A 65 -19.59 -43.69 -15.78
CA GLY A 65 -18.36 -44.38 -16.18
C GLY A 65 -18.03 -44.28 -17.68
N ALA A 66 -18.73 -43.43 -18.43
CA ALA A 66 -18.46 -43.17 -19.85
C ALA A 66 -17.19 -42.32 -20.08
N THR A 67 -16.70 -41.63 -19.04
CA THR A 67 -15.39 -40.99 -19.03
C THR A 67 -14.76 -41.11 -17.65
N SER A 68 -13.45 -40.92 -17.54
CA SER A 68 -12.74 -40.90 -16.26
C SER A 68 -13.18 -39.68 -15.43
N PRO A 69 -13.58 -39.86 -14.15
CA PRO A 69 -13.87 -38.75 -13.25
C PRO A 69 -12.71 -37.75 -13.15
N ASP A 70 -11.47 -38.25 -13.04
CA ASP A 70 -10.28 -37.40 -12.97
C ASP A 70 -10.07 -36.57 -14.24
N ALA A 71 -10.31 -37.15 -15.41
CA ALA A 71 -10.20 -36.45 -16.68
C ALA A 71 -11.27 -35.34 -16.83
N ALA A 72 -12.51 -35.64 -16.43
CA ALA A 72 -13.59 -34.66 -16.43
C ALA A 72 -13.26 -33.51 -15.47
N ARG A 73 -12.81 -33.83 -14.25
CA ARG A 73 -12.43 -32.85 -13.23
C ARG A 73 -11.28 -31.97 -13.69
N ALA A 74 -10.23 -32.55 -14.28
CA ALA A 74 -9.11 -31.80 -14.85
C ALA A 74 -9.55 -30.85 -15.97
N ALA A 75 -10.53 -31.23 -16.80
CA ALA A 75 -11.09 -30.31 -17.79
C ALA A 75 -11.89 -29.17 -17.16
N LEU A 76 -12.73 -29.45 -16.16
CA LEU A 76 -13.49 -28.41 -15.45
C LEU A 76 -12.57 -27.43 -14.74
N LYS A 77 -11.50 -27.91 -14.09
CA LYS A 77 -10.46 -27.05 -13.51
C LYS A 77 -9.83 -26.12 -14.56
N ARG A 78 -9.43 -26.67 -15.72
CA ARG A 78 -8.87 -25.83 -16.80
C ARG A 78 -9.82 -24.72 -17.21
N ILE A 79 -11.12 -25.01 -17.32
CA ILE A 79 -12.14 -23.98 -17.59
C ILE A 79 -12.21 -22.97 -16.46
N ALA A 80 -12.28 -23.42 -15.20
CA ALA A 80 -12.27 -22.53 -14.04
C ALA A 80 -11.07 -21.56 -14.02
N TRP A 81 -9.87 -21.98 -14.45
CA TRP A 81 -8.66 -21.13 -14.50
C TRP A 81 -8.50 -20.24 -15.75
N SER A 82 -9.38 -20.38 -16.75
CA SER A 82 -9.16 -19.85 -18.11
C SER A 82 -9.55 -18.37 -18.33
N TRP A 83 -9.48 -17.51 -17.32
CA TRP A 83 -9.85 -16.09 -17.46
C TRP A 83 -9.00 -15.35 -18.50
N HIS A 84 -7.70 -15.64 -18.54
CA HIS A 84 -6.74 -15.06 -19.50
C HIS A 84 -7.03 -15.48 -20.96
N GLN A 85 -7.85 -16.50 -21.16
CA GLN A 85 -8.27 -16.99 -22.49
C GLN A 85 -9.61 -16.40 -22.93
N GLY A 86 -10.16 -15.43 -22.18
CA GLY A 86 -11.44 -14.80 -22.48
C GLY A 86 -12.65 -15.70 -22.21
N THR A 87 -12.53 -16.76 -21.42
CA THR A 87 -13.69 -17.59 -21.06
C THR A 87 -14.72 -16.76 -20.28
N PRO A 88 -15.99 -16.74 -20.71
CA PRO A 88 -17.03 -15.95 -20.04
C PRO A 88 -17.24 -16.37 -18.57
N PRO A 89 -17.50 -15.41 -17.65
CA PRO A 89 -17.69 -15.70 -16.22
C PRO A 89 -18.71 -16.80 -15.94
N LEU A 90 -19.87 -16.78 -16.60
CA LEU A 90 -20.94 -17.77 -16.41
C LEU A 90 -20.51 -19.22 -16.73
N VAL A 91 -19.60 -19.42 -17.69
CA VAL A 91 -19.08 -20.75 -18.01
C VAL A 91 -18.13 -21.22 -16.92
N ARG A 92 -17.32 -20.31 -16.37
CA ARG A 92 -16.40 -20.62 -15.26
C ARG A 92 -17.14 -20.92 -13.97
N ILE A 93 -18.16 -20.12 -13.65
CA ILE A 93 -19.07 -20.34 -12.50
C ILE A 93 -19.70 -21.73 -12.60
N ALA A 94 -20.28 -22.08 -13.76
CA ALA A 94 -20.85 -23.41 -13.96
C ALA A 94 -19.82 -24.55 -13.80
N ALA A 95 -18.56 -24.32 -14.19
CA ALA A 95 -17.49 -25.30 -13.99
C ALA A 95 -17.10 -25.43 -12.50
N ILE A 96 -17.09 -24.32 -11.75
CA ILE A 96 -16.86 -24.31 -10.30
C ILE A 96 -18.01 -25.03 -9.58
N ASP A 97 -19.27 -24.74 -9.92
CA ASP A 97 -20.43 -25.43 -9.34
C ASP A 97 -20.41 -26.93 -9.61
N ALA A 98 -20.03 -27.30 -10.84
CA ALA A 98 -19.82 -28.70 -11.21
C ALA A 98 -18.75 -29.37 -10.34
N LEU A 99 -17.62 -28.70 -10.11
CA LEU A 99 -16.55 -29.19 -9.23
C LEU A 99 -16.98 -29.26 -7.75
N LEU A 100 -17.86 -28.37 -7.30
CA LEU A 100 -18.38 -28.34 -5.92
C LEU A 100 -19.42 -29.43 -5.67
N SER A 101 -20.12 -29.89 -6.71
CA SER A 101 -21.07 -31.00 -6.60
C SER A 101 -20.41 -32.37 -6.43
N ASP A 102 -19.10 -32.47 -6.69
CA ASP A 102 -18.29 -33.66 -6.41
C ASP A 102 -17.78 -33.64 -4.96
N GLU A 103 -18.68 -33.96 -4.03
CA GLU A 103 -18.41 -33.92 -2.58
C GLU A 103 -17.25 -34.85 -2.16
N ALA A 104 -16.95 -35.89 -2.94
CA ALA A 104 -15.81 -36.79 -2.68
C ALA A 104 -14.44 -36.12 -2.88
N ASN A 105 -14.38 -35.04 -3.68
CA ASN A 105 -13.17 -34.28 -3.99
C ASN A 105 -13.28 -32.81 -3.59
N LEU A 106 -14.09 -32.51 -2.57
CA LEU A 106 -14.36 -31.14 -2.14
C LEU A 106 -13.09 -30.41 -1.67
N ASP A 107 -12.21 -31.08 -0.91
CA ASP A 107 -10.93 -30.51 -0.46
C ASP A 107 -10.04 -30.09 -1.63
N ASP A 108 -10.07 -30.92 -2.68
CA ASP A 108 -9.69 -30.61 -4.05
C ASP A 108 -10.07 -29.19 -4.49
N THR A 109 -11.37 -29.04 -4.69
CA THR A 109 -12.00 -27.85 -5.22
C THR A 109 -11.75 -26.65 -4.30
N HIS A 110 -11.82 -26.85 -2.99
CA HIS A 110 -11.52 -25.84 -1.99
C HIS A 110 -10.09 -25.30 -2.11
N ASN A 111 -9.07 -26.18 -2.17
CA ASN A 111 -7.67 -25.78 -2.37
C ASN A 111 -7.46 -25.04 -3.70
N MET A 112 -8.13 -25.48 -4.76
CA MET A 112 -8.10 -24.78 -6.04
C MET A 112 -8.63 -23.34 -5.90
N LEU A 113 -9.77 -23.16 -5.23
CA LEU A 113 -10.36 -21.83 -5.03
C LEU A 113 -9.45 -20.94 -4.18
N LYS A 114 -8.82 -21.47 -3.11
CA LYS A 114 -7.80 -20.75 -2.32
C LYS A 114 -6.67 -20.19 -3.18
N LEU A 115 -6.19 -20.97 -4.15
CA LEU A 115 -5.12 -20.54 -5.07
C LEU A 115 -5.61 -19.55 -6.12
N MET A 116 -6.87 -19.67 -6.57
CA MET A 116 -7.43 -18.84 -7.64
C MET A 116 -7.79 -17.44 -7.15
N THR A 117 -8.44 -17.34 -5.98
CA THR A 117 -9.02 -16.10 -5.42
C THR A 117 -8.07 -14.89 -5.45
N PRO A 118 -6.80 -14.99 -4.99
CA PRO A 118 -5.90 -13.82 -4.93
C PRO A 118 -5.60 -13.19 -6.29
N THR A 119 -5.81 -13.93 -7.39
CA THR A 119 -5.45 -13.51 -8.75
C THR A 119 -6.66 -13.36 -9.67
N GLU A 120 -7.86 -13.65 -9.20
CA GLU A 120 -9.08 -13.53 -10.00
C GLU A 120 -9.31 -12.08 -10.44
N GLN A 121 -9.69 -11.88 -11.69
CA GLN A 121 -9.95 -10.54 -12.26
C GLN A 121 -11.42 -10.36 -12.69
N GLN A 122 -12.15 -11.46 -12.93
CA GLN A 122 -13.56 -11.42 -13.28
C GLN A 122 -14.40 -11.30 -12.02
N ARG A 123 -15.12 -10.17 -11.92
CA ARG A 123 -15.87 -9.77 -10.73
C ARG A 123 -16.95 -10.78 -10.35
N GLU A 124 -17.67 -11.28 -11.33
CA GLU A 124 -18.77 -12.24 -11.13
C GLU A 124 -18.25 -13.58 -10.59
N VAL A 125 -17.06 -14.01 -11.04
CA VAL A 125 -16.42 -15.23 -10.53
C VAL A 125 -15.95 -15.02 -9.10
N LEU A 126 -15.32 -13.88 -8.81
CA LEU A 126 -14.85 -13.55 -7.47
C LEU A 126 -16.01 -13.44 -6.47
N GLU A 127 -17.11 -12.79 -6.86
CA GLU A 127 -18.34 -12.70 -6.05
C GLU A 127 -18.89 -14.09 -5.75
N HIS A 128 -18.95 -14.97 -6.77
CA HIS A 128 -19.40 -16.35 -6.59
C HIS A 128 -18.51 -17.14 -5.62
N VAL A 129 -17.19 -17.04 -5.76
CA VAL A 129 -16.24 -17.73 -4.86
C VAL A 129 -16.32 -17.20 -3.43
N CYS A 130 -16.47 -15.89 -3.24
CA CYS A 130 -16.66 -15.26 -1.94
C CYS A 130 -17.96 -15.73 -1.27
N MET A 131 -19.04 -15.85 -2.04
CA MET A 131 -20.33 -16.40 -1.58
C MET A 131 -20.18 -17.86 -1.13
N ILE A 132 -19.56 -18.72 -1.95
CA ILE A 132 -19.31 -20.13 -1.61
C ILE A 132 -18.50 -20.26 -0.31
N ALA A 133 -17.41 -19.49 -0.17
CA ALA A 133 -16.58 -19.50 1.02
C ALA A 133 -17.41 -19.16 2.27
N SER A 134 -18.29 -18.17 2.17
CA SER A 134 -19.18 -17.73 3.24
C SER A 134 -20.22 -18.80 3.60
N GLU A 135 -20.93 -19.35 2.61
CA GLU A 135 -21.98 -20.36 2.79
C GLU A 135 -21.45 -21.67 3.37
N ARG A 136 -20.23 -22.06 2.98
CA ARG A 136 -19.56 -23.27 3.47
C ARG A 136 -18.69 -23.02 4.71
N HIS A 137 -18.67 -21.79 5.23
CA HIS A 137 -17.87 -21.37 6.40
C HIS A 137 -16.37 -21.69 6.28
N TRP A 138 -15.80 -21.56 5.08
CA TRP A 138 -14.38 -21.82 4.81
C TRP A 138 -13.48 -20.67 5.30
N ARG A 139 -13.31 -20.58 6.62
CA ARG A 139 -12.52 -19.53 7.28
C ARG A 139 -11.05 -19.54 6.87
N ASP A 140 -10.49 -20.70 6.53
CA ASP A 140 -9.11 -20.81 6.05
C ASP A 140 -8.89 -20.23 4.63
N MET A 141 -9.96 -19.76 3.96
CA MET A 141 -9.85 -18.91 2.77
C MET A 141 -9.58 -17.43 3.10
N THR A 142 -9.67 -17.02 4.37
CA THR A 142 -9.48 -15.62 4.81
C THR A 142 -8.19 -15.00 4.23
N PRO A 143 -7.00 -15.65 4.31
CA PRO A 143 -5.78 -15.08 3.73
C PRO A 143 -5.88 -14.84 2.21
N ALA A 144 -6.55 -15.73 1.47
CA ALA A 144 -6.71 -15.60 0.03
C ALA A 144 -7.68 -14.46 -0.34
N ILE A 145 -8.76 -14.30 0.42
CA ILE A 145 -9.74 -13.23 0.28
C ILE A 145 -9.08 -11.87 0.57
N VAL A 146 -8.32 -11.77 1.67
CA VAL A 146 -7.57 -10.56 2.03
C VAL A 146 -6.58 -10.15 0.94
N ARG A 147 -5.84 -11.11 0.37
CA ARG A 147 -4.94 -10.86 -0.77
C ARG A 147 -5.67 -10.37 -2.02
N SER A 148 -6.89 -10.86 -2.29
CA SER A 148 -7.69 -10.32 -3.38
C SER A 148 -8.12 -8.89 -3.09
N TRP A 149 -8.59 -8.64 -1.86
CA TRP A 149 -9.14 -7.35 -1.44
C TRP A 149 -8.10 -6.24 -1.37
N SER A 150 -6.85 -6.55 -0.99
CA SER A 150 -5.76 -5.58 -0.90
C SER A 150 -5.40 -4.94 -2.25
N ARG A 151 -5.78 -5.56 -3.37
CA ARG A 151 -5.58 -4.99 -4.71
C ARG A 151 -6.54 -3.82 -4.93
N SER A 152 -6.00 -2.65 -5.22
CA SER A 152 -6.77 -1.49 -5.65
C SER A 152 -7.47 -1.78 -7.00
N VAL A 153 -8.79 -1.67 -7.02
CA VAL A 153 -9.60 -1.82 -8.24
C VAL A 153 -10.25 -0.46 -8.52
N PRO A 154 -9.89 0.22 -9.62
CA PRO A 154 -10.47 1.53 -9.95
C PRO A 154 -12.00 1.51 -10.01
N GLY A 155 -12.61 2.53 -9.39
CA GLY A 155 -14.06 2.72 -9.36
C GLY A 155 -14.82 1.84 -8.37
N TRP A 156 -14.12 1.05 -7.52
CA TRP A 156 -14.74 0.24 -6.48
C TRP A 156 -14.37 0.75 -5.10
N GLU A 157 -15.38 1.12 -4.31
CA GLU A 157 -15.22 1.38 -2.89
C GLU A 157 -14.92 0.07 -2.15
N ASP A 158 -13.93 0.06 -1.27
CA ASP A 158 -13.43 -1.17 -0.65
C ASP A 158 -14.50 -1.96 0.11
N MET A 159 -15.41 -1.27 0.81
CA MET A 159 -16.46 -1.91 1.61
C MET A 159 -17.62 -2.47 0.76
N ALA A 160 -17.77 -2.01 -0.48
CA ALA A 160 -18.80 -2.52 -1.39
C ALA A 160 -18.41 -3.85 -2.04
N ARG A 161 -17.14 -4.25 -1.93
CA ARG A 161 -16.54 -5.40 -2.60
C ARG A 161 -17.04 -6.73 -2.02
N PRO A 162 -17.10 -7.81 -2.83
CA PRO A 162 -17.52 -9.13 -2.36
C PRO A 162 -16.58 -9.70 -1.28
N GLU A 163 -15.29 -9.36 -1.31
CA GLU A 163 -14.33 -9.79 -0.29
C GLU A 163 -14.70 -9.28 1.10
N ALA A 164 -15.00 -7.98 1.23
CA ALA A 164 -15.42 -7.37 2.49
C ALA A 164 -16.68 -8.04 3.06
N LYS A 165 -17.68 -8.27 2.19
CA LYS A 165 -18.93 -8.96 2.56
C LYS A 165 -18.68 -10.40 3.02
N ALA A 166 -17.81 -11.12 2.33
CA ALA A 166 -17.46 -12.49 2.71
C ALA A 166 -16.74 -12.54 4.05
N LEU A 167 -15.83 -11.60 4.33
CA LEU A 167 -15.17 -11.53 5.63
C LEU A 167 -16.17 -11.24 6.76
N THR A 168 -17.14 -10.34 6.55
CA THR A 168 -18.23 -10.13 7.52
C THR A 168 -19.05 -11.40 7.78
N ALA A 169 -19.30 -12.20 6.74
CA ALA A 169 -20.06 -13.44 6.88
C ALA A 169 -19.25 -14.56 7.57
N LEU A 170 -17.95 -14.66 7.29
CA LEU A 170 -17.04 -15.64 7.90
C LEU A 170 -16.74 -15.33 9.37
N TRP A 171 -16.68 -14.03 9.71
CA TRP A 171 -16.29 -13.49 11.01
C TRP A 171 -17.33 -12.50 11.55
N PRO A 172 -18.57 -12.94 11.86
CA PRO A 172 -19.67 -12.04 12.22
C PRO A 172 -19.46 -11.28 13.53
N ASP A 173 -18.60 -11.79 14.41
CA ASP A 173 -18.31 -11.22 15.73
C ASP A 173 -17.03 -10.37 15.77
N GLN A 174 -16.38 -10.16 14.61
CA GLN A 174 -15.16 -9.37 14.49
C GLN A 174 -15.34 -8.24 13.47
N ASP A 175 -14.70 -7.11 13.72
CA ASP A 175 -14.55 -6.09 12.70
C ASP A 175 -13.49 -6.51 11.68
N HIS A 176 -13.48 -5.86 10.51
CA HIS A 176 -12.50 -6.19 9.48
C HIS A 176 -11.07 -5.93 9.94
N ASP A 177 -10.84 -4.91 10.75
CA ASP A 177 -9.51 -4.52 11.20
C ASP A 177 -8.88 -5.61 12.09
N ALA A 178 -9.64 -6.22 12.99
CA ALA A 178 -9.21 -7.35 13.79
C ALA A 178 -8.90 -8.57 12.91
N VAL A 179 -9.76 -8.90 11.94
CA VAL A 179 -9.54 -10.02 11.01
C VAL A 179 -8.25 -9.79 10.19
N LEU A 180 -8.04 -8.59 9.67
CA LEU A 180 -6.84 -8.23 8.91
C LEU A 180 -5.59 -8.32 9.79
N PHE A 181 -5.69 -7.87 11.04
CA PHE A 181 -4.59 -7.96 11.98
C PHE A 181 -4.27 -9.41 12.38
N ASP A 182 -5.26 -10.27 12.51
CA ASP A 182 -5.07 -11.72 12.74
C ASP A 182 -4.39 -12.41 11.55
N VAL A 183 -4.76 -12.04 10.32
CA VAL A 183 -4.04 -12.51 9.11
C VAL A 183 -2.60 -12.01 9.10
N PHE A 184 -2.37 -10.74 9.45
CA PHE A 184 -1.03 -10.17 9.52
C PHE A 184 -0.14 -10.88 10.55
N THR A 185 -0.66 -11.15 11.75
CA THR A 185 0.07 -11.83 12.82
C THR A 185 0.28 -13.33 12.56
N GLY A 186 -0.38 -13.89 11.55
CA GLY A 186 -0.22 -15.28 11.16
C GLY A 186 -1.00 -16.26 12.03
N ALA A 187 -2.03 -15.79 12.75
CA ALA A 187 -2.85 -16.60 13.67
C ALA A 187 -3.48 -17.85 12.99
N GLU A 188 -3.52 -17.90 11.66
CA GLU A 188 -4.06 -19.02 10.86
C GLU A 188 -3.06 -19.59 9.83
N GLY A 189 -1.75 -19.47 10.06
CA GLY A 189 -0.74 -20.00 9.11
C GLY A 189 -0.67 -19.21 7.80
N ALA A 190 -0.99 -17.92 7.86
CA ALA A 190 -0.91 -17.02 6.71
C ALA A 190 0.53 -16.94 6.18
N GLU A 191 0.69 -17.18 4.89
CA GLU A 191 1.96 -16.97 4.18
C GLU A 191 2.33 -15.49 4.09
N GLU A 192 3.61 -15.18 3.95
CA GLU A 192 4.16 -13.81 3.99
C GLU A 192 3.43 -12.83 3.07
N LYS A 193 3.07 -13.27 1.85
CA LYS A 193 2.30 -12.44 0.90
C LYS A 193 0.92 -12.06 1.41
N ALA A 194 0.26 -12.92 2.18
CA ALA A 194 -1.03 -12.61 2.80
C ALA A 194 -0.85 -11.65 3.96
N ARG A 195 0.22 -11.80 4.74
CA ARG A 195 0.54 -10.91 5.85
C ARG A 195 0.83 -9.48 5.38
N SER A 196 1.69 -9.31 4.38
CA SER A 196 1.97 -7.99 3.80
C SER A 196 0.70 -7.37 3.16
N ALA A 197 -0.12 -8.19 2.50
CA ALA A 197 -1.38 -7.74 1.92
C ALA A 197 -2.40 -7.30 2.99
N ALA A 198 -2.46 -8.01 4.12
CA ALA A 198 -3.32 -7.67 5.24
C ALA A 198 -2.91 -6.33 5.86
N TRP A 199 -1.61 -6.12 6.08
CA TRP A 199 -1.11 -4.83 6.58
C TRP A 199 -1.42 -3.67 5.64
N ALA A 200 -1.13 -3.84 4.34
CA ALA A 200 -1.40 -2.81 3.33
C ALA A 200 -2.89 -2.48 3.22
N LEU A 201 -3.76 -3.48 3.38
CA LEU A 201 -5.20 -3.28 3.36
C LEU A 201 -5.68 -2.58 4.64
N LEU A 202 -5.20 -3.02 5.80
CA LEU A 202 -5.52 -2.42 7.10
C LEU A 202 -5.21 -0.92 7.09
N THR A 203 -4.00 -0.53 6.69
CA THR A 203 -3.59 0.88 6.68
C THR A 203 -4.27 1.71 5.58
N ARG A 204 -4.77 1.07 4.52
CA ARG A 204 -5.57 1.72 3.48
C ARG A 204 -7.00 2.00 3.94
N LEU A 205 -7.59 1.10 4.72
CA LEU A 205 -8.92 1.28 5.32
C LEU A 205 -8.86 2.29 6.47
N ASP A 206 -7.82 2.22 7.29
CA ASP A 206 -7.56 3.07 8.44
C ASP A 206 -6.64 4.26 8.07
N LYS A 207 -7.17 5.20 7.28
CA LYS A 207 -6.38 6.29 6.67
C LYS A 207 -5.64 7.17 7.67
N ASP A 208 -6.18 7.38 8.87
CA ASP A 208 -5.55 8.18 9.92
C ASP A 208 -4.65 7.35 10.85
N GLY A 209 -4.64 6.02 10.68
CA GLY A 209 -3.84 5.07 11.45
C GLY A 209 -4.31 4.89 12.89
N VAL A 210 -5.47 5.44 13.29
CA VAL A 210 -5.94 5.38 14.68
C VAL A 210 -6.20 3.94 15.08
N ARG A 211 -6.94 3.20 14.27
CA ARG A 211 -7.34 1.83 14.60
C ARG A 211 -6.16 0.86 14.60
N THR A 212 -5.27 1.01 13.63
CA THR A 212 -4.02 0.25 13.51
C THR A 212 -3.14 0.48 14.74
N ARG A 213 -3.03 1.75 15.20
CA ARG A 213 -2.30 2.07 16.43
C ARG A 213 -2.93 1.42 17.67
N GLU A 214 -4.26 1.48 17.82
CA GLU A 214 -4.95 0.81 18.93
C GLU A 214 -4.70 -0.70 18.94
N LEU A 215 -4.80 -1.36 17.78
CA LEU A 215 -4.57 -2.81 17.65
C LEU A 215 -3.13 -3.17 18.02
N VAL A 216 -2.15 -2.43 17.50
CA VAL A 216 -0.73 -2.63 17.85
C VAL A 216 -0.51 -2.37 19.34
N GLN A 217 -1.06 -1.30 19.90
CA GLN A 217 -0.91 -0.96 21.31
C GLN A 217 -1.45 -2.07 22.22
N HIS A 218 -2.66 -2.56 21.94
CA HIS A 218 -3.30 -3.60 22.75
C HIS A 218 -2.59 -4.96 22.63
N ARG A 219 -1.96 -5.24 21.48
CA ARG A 219 -1.35 -6.55 21.19
C ARG A 219 0.17 -6.54 21.18
N ALA A 220 0.83 -5.42 21.50
CA ALA A 220 2.28 -5.30 21.50
C ALA A 220 2.99 -6.42 22.28
N PRO A 221 2.55 -6.84 23.49
CA PRO A 221 3.16 -7.96 24.19
C PRO A 221 3.08 -9.29 23.43
N GLU A 222 1.96 -9.55 22.74
CA GLU A 222 1.77 -10.75 21.92
C GLU A 222 2.65 -10.73 20.68
N LEU A 223 2.74 -9.56 20.02
CA LEU A 223 3.59 -9.35 18.85
C LEU A 223 5.06 -9.62 19.19
N GLU A 224 5.56 -9.09 20.30
CA GLU A 224 6.93 -9.31 20.76
C GLU A 224 7.19 -10.78 21.11
N ALA A 225 6.21 -11.48 21.70
CA ALA A 225 6.34 -12.88 22.09
C ALA A 225 6.11 -13.88 20.93
N SER A 226 5.68 -13.42 19.75
CA SER A 226 5.29 -14.28 18.62
C SER A 226 6.44 -15.11 18.03
N GLY A 227 7.69 -14.67 18.19
CA GLY A 227 8.86 -15.24 17.53
C GLY A 227 8.97 -14.89 16.03
N ASP A 228 8.00 -14.15 15.49
CA ASP A 228 8.06 -13.61 14.13
C ASP A 228 8.79 -12.26 14.12
N VAL A 229 9.82 -12.16 13.27
CA VAL A 229 10.72 -10.99 13.21
C VAL A 229 9.95 -9.70 12.95
N LEU A 230 8.93 -9.75 12.08
CA LEU A 230 8.18 -8.58 11.66
C LEU A 230 7.20 -8.10 12.74
N ALA A 231 6.45 -9.03 13.33
CA ALA A 231 5.56 -8.75 14.44
C ALA A 231 6.36 -8.22 15.64
N THR A 232 7.48 -8.86 15.99
CA THR A 232 8.37 -8.38 17.05
C THR A 232 8.88 -6.96 16.77
N ALA A 233 9.27 -6.64 15.53
CA ALA A 233 9.72 -5.30 15.17
C ALA A 233 8.62 -4.24 15.35
N ILE A 234 7.37 -4.52 14.99
CA ILE A 234 6.23 -3.60 15.21
C ILE A 234 5.95 -3.42 16.71
N GLY A 235 5.88 -4.51 17.47
CA GLY A 235 5.64 -4.44 18.93
C GLY A 235 6.70 -3.58 19.63
N ARG A 236 7.97 -3.79 19.26
CA ARG A 236 9.08 -2.97 19.76
C ARG A 236 9.04 -1.53 19.25
N ALA A 237 8.67 -1.27 18.00
CA ALA A 237 8.53 0.08 17.47
C ALA A 237 7.48 0.88 18.27
N TRP A 238 6.36 0.25 18.61
CA TRP A 238 5.37 0.88 19.47
C TRP A 238 5.90 1.14 20.89
N ARG A 239 6.51 0.13 21.52
CA ARG A 239 6.99 0.24 22.91
C ARG A 239 8.17 1.20 23.07
N GLU A 240 9.14 1.15 22.17
CA GLU A 240 10.39 1.91 22.24
C GLU A 240 10.25 3.30 21.61
N LEU A 241 9.49 3.44 20.52
CA LEU A 241 9.46 4.65 19.71
C LEU A 241 8.07 5.30 19.62
N HIS A 242 7.01 4.67 20.16
CA HIS A 242 5.63 5.15 20.06
C HIS A 242 5.13 5.39 18.62
N VAL A 243 5.68 4.65 17.65
CA VAL A 243 5.31 4.76 16.22
C VAL A 243 4.77 3.44 15.67
N VAL A 244 3.93 3.55 14.65
CA VAL A 244 3.39 2.40 13.89
C VAL A 244 3.61 2.66 12.40
N PRO A 245 4.22 1.72 11.65
CA PRO A 245 4.43 1.88 10.21
C PRO A 245 3.10 1.84 9.45
N LEU A 246 2.82 2.84 8.63
CA LEU A 246 1.52 2.94 7.93
C LEU A 246 1.53 2.41 6.49
N THR A 247 2.68 1.95 6.00
CA THR A 247 2.84 1.41 4.64
C THR A 247 3.73 0.17 4.65
N PRO A 248 3.68 -0.66 3.60
CA PRO A 248 4.62 -1.78 3.45
C PRO A 248 6.10 -1.36 3.49
N GLU A 249 6.45 -0.21 2.90
CA GLU A 249 7.82 0.30 2.92
C GLU A 249 8.25 0.81 4.30
N GLN A 250 7.34 1.45 5.05
CA GLN A 250 7.60 1.83 6.44
C GLN A 250 7.71 0.59 7.35
N LEU A 251 6.96 -0.46 7.05
CA LEU A 251 7.02 -1.72 7.77
C LEU A 251 8.38 -2.40 7.57
N GLU A 252 8.88 -2.40 6.34
CA GLU A 252 10.20 -2.91 6.01
C GLU A 252 11.32 -2.03 6.58
N TRP A 253 11.16 -0.70 6.61
CA TRP A 253 12.06 0.20 7.35
C TRP A 253 12.07 -0.12 8.86
N THR A 254 10.89 -0.32 9.46
CA THR A 254 10.79 -0.72 10.87
C THR A 254 11.56 -2.02 11.12
N ARG A 255 11.39 -3.01 10.25
CA ARG A 255 12.13 -4.28 10.34
C ARG A 255 13.65 -4.04 10.35
N ARG A 256 14.17 -3.22 9.43
CA ARG A 256 15.60 -2.88 9.35
C ARG A 256 16.12 -2.11 10.55
N LEU A 257 15.37 -1.12 11.06
CA LEU A 257 15.74 -0.33 12.25
C LEU A 257 15.96 -1.21 13.51
N PHE A 258 15.33 -2.38 13.56
CA PHE A 258 15.47 -3.35 14.65
C PHE A 258 16.55 -4.42 14.40
N GLU A 259 17.28 -4.35 13.28
CA GLU A 259 18.49 -5.13 13.05
C GLU A 259 19.66 -4.59 13.89
N ALA A 260 20.62 -5.46 14.18
CA ALA A 260 21.74 -5.15 15.08
C ALA A 260 22.63 -3.99 14.57
N GLU A 261 22.69 -3.79 13.25
CA GLU A 261 23.48 -2.70 12.65
C GLU A 261 22.94 -1.31 12.98
N HIS A 262 21.65 -1.19 13.32
CA HIS A 262 20.98 0.07 13.67
C HIS A 262 20.77 0.26 15.19
N ASP A 263 21.38 -0.58 16.04
CA ASP A 263 21.22 -0.52 17.50
C ASP A 263 21.70 0.79 18.13
N ALA A 264 22.73 1.42 17.54
CA ALA A 264 23.21 2.72 18.01
C ALA A 264 22.22 3.84 17.67
N ASP A 265 21.79 3.89 16.42
CA ASP A 265 20.82 4.88 15.93
C ASP A 265 19.50 4.77 16.70
N ARG A 266 18.96 3.55 16.83
CA ARG A 266 17.71 3.30 17.54
C ARG A 266 17.78 3.77 18.99
N ARG A 267 18.87 3.52 19.71
CA ARG A 267 19.02 3.99 21.10
C ARG A 267 19.05 5.51 21.19
N ALA A 268 19.66 6.19 20.21
CA ALA A 268 19.61 7.65 20.15
C ALA A 268 18.19 8.15 19.89
N TYR A 269 17.41 7.45 19.06
CA TYR A 269 16.01 7.82 18.77
C TYR A 269 15.15 7.69 20.01
N VAL A 270 15.24 6.56 20.73
CA VAL A 270 14.51 6.32 21.98
C VAL A 270 14.86 7.40 23.00
N ALA A 271 16.14 7.66 23.23
CA ALA A 271 16.59 8.66 24.21
C ALA A 271 16.06 10.07 23.89
N ALA A 272 16.02 10.45 22.61
CA ALA A 272 15.48 11.75 22.21
C ALA A 272 13.96 11.86 22.32
N MET A 273 13.24 10.73 22.37
CA MET A 273 11.78 10.70 22.52
C MET A 273 11.31 10.70 23.97
N GLU A 274 12.11 10.20 24.92
CA GLU A 274 11.74 10.07 26.34
C GLU A 274 11.37 11.40 27.03
N GLY A 275 11.88 12.53 26.53
CA GLY A 275 11.65 13.86 27.09
C GLY A 275 10.50 14.66 26.46
N LEU A 276 9.82 14.12 25.45
CA LEU A 276 8.81 14.87 24.70
C LEU A 276 7.47 14.96 25.45
N SER A 277 6.85 16.13 25.39
CA SER A 277 5.49 16.38 25.87
C SER A 277 4.41 15.80 24.95
N ASP A 278 3.17 15.69 25.43
CA ASP A 278 2.03 15.19 24.65
C ASP A 278 1.83 15.95 23.32
N GLU A 279 2.04 17.28 23.32
CA GLU A 279 1.98 18.10 22.10
C GLU A 279 3.08 17.72 21.10
N GLN A 280 4.28 17.42 21.58
CA GLN A 280 5.44 17.09 20.73
C GLN A 280 5.39 15.66 20.21
N VAL A 281 4.75 14.75 20.94
CA VAL A 281 4.50 13.37 20.51
C VAL A 281 3.33 13.29 19.53
N ALA A 282 2.46 14.31 19.49
CA ALA A 282 1.34 14.34 18.56
C ALA A 282 1.82 14.31 17.10
N GLY A 283 1.45 13.24 16.37
CA GLY A 283 1.86 13.04 14.98
C GLY A 283 3.25 12.43 14.80
N LEU A 284 3.84 11.88 15.88
CA LEU A 284 5.10 11.14 15.81
C LEU A 284 5.02 10.00 14.76
N ALA A 285 6.13 9.81 14.05
CA ALA A 285 6.26 8.89 12.93
C ALA A 285 7.72 8.48 12.81
N LEU A 286 8.00 7.38 12.11
CA LEU A 286 9.36 6.81 11.98
C LEU A 286 10.40 7.85 11.54
N ARG A 287 10.05 8.75 10.61
CA ARG A 287 10.93 9.84 10.12
C ARG A 287 11.41 10.82 11.16
N HIS A 288 10.72 10.91 12.30
CA HIS A 288 11.11 11.85 13.35
C HIS A 288 12.23 11.29 14.23
N GLY A 289 12.51 9.98 14.22
CA GLY A 289 13.60 9.39 15.01
C GLY A 289 14.97 10.01 14.71
N PRO A 290 15.44 9.98 13.45
CA PRO A 290 16.69 10.62 13.04
C PRO A 290 16.72 12.13 13.36
N LEU A 291 15.62 12.84 13.11
CA LEU A 291 15.49 14.27 13.37
C LEU A 291 15.64 14.60 14.86
N LEU A 292 14.93 13.88 15.72
CA LEU A 292 14.95 14.10 17.17
C LEU A 292 16.32 13.78 17.76
N ALA A 293 16.96 12.68 17.34
CA ALA A 293 18.30 12.36 17.79
C ALA A 293 19.34 13.39 17.34
N TRP A 294 19.23 13.89 16.11
CA TRP A 294 20.08 14.99 15.63
C TRP A 294 19.84 16.27 16.44
N ALA A 295 18.58 16.68 16.64
CA ALA A 295 18.23 17.86 17.42
C ALA A 295 18.72 17.74 18.87
N GLN A 296 18.53 16.58 19.51
CA GLN A 296 19.03 16.33 20.86
C GLN A 296 20.55 16.48 20.97
N ALA A 297 21.29 16.10 19.93
CA ALA A 297 22.75 16.15 19.91
C ALA A 297 23.31 17.53 19.57
N GLN A 298 22.70 18.25 18.63
CA GLN A 298 23.24 19.49 18.05
C GLN A 298 22.52 20.76 18.53
N HIS A 299 21.22 20.64 18.81
CA HIS A 299 20.35 21.75 19.17
C HIS A 299 19.34 21.35 20.26
N PRO A 300 19.80 20.92 21.46
CA PRO A 300 18.91 20.44 22.52
C PRO A 300 17.85 21.48 22.89
N ASP A 301 18.21 22.77 22.85
CA ASP A 301 17.31 23.90 23.12
C ASP A 301 16.08 23.93 22.19
N TRP A 302 16.15 23.34 20.99
CA TRP A 302 15.01 23.25 20.07
C TRP A 302 13.95 22.26 20.56
N LEU A 303 14.36 21.21 21.27
CA LEU A 303 13.43 20.24 21.87
C LEU A 303 12.69 20.83 23.08
N GLU A 304 13.28 21.83 23.73
CA GLU A 304 12.64 22.59 24.82
C GLU A 304 11.79 23.76 24.31
N SER A 305 11.93 24.12 23.03
CA SER A 305 11.26 25.27 22.44
C SER A 305 9.79 25.00 22.16
N SER A 306 8.96 26.01 22.42
CA SER A 306 7.56 25.98 21.97
C SER A 306 7.50 25.98 20.45
N ARG A 307 6.35 25.54 19.91
CA ARG A 307 6.10 25.57 18.46
C ARG A 307 6.31 26.96 17.88
N ASP A 308 5.75 27.99 18.51
CA ASP A 308 5.82 29.37 18.01
C ASP A 308 7.26 29.91 18.02
N ALA A 309 8.07 29.55 19.03
CA ALA A 309 9.49 29.91 19.06
C ALA A 309 10.27 29.25 17.91
N LEU A 310 9.98 27.98 17.60
CA LEU A 310 10.57 27.31 16.43
C LEU A 310 10.11 27.95 15.12
N VAL A 311 8.85 28.37 14.99
CA VAL A 311 8.35 29.10 13.81
C VAL A 311 9.12 30.41 13.62
N GLU A 312 9.28 31.19 14.69
CA GLU A 312 10.08 32.43 14.65
C GLU A 312 11.51 32.15 14.21
N GLN A 313 12.11 31.09 14.73
CA GLN A 313 13.47 30.68 14.37
C GLN A 313 13.59 30.28 12.89
N VAL A 314 12.64 29.50 12.36
CA VAL A 314 12.60 29.15 10.93
C VAL A 314 12.51 30.41 10.09
N LEU A 315 11.57 31.31 10.40
CA LEU A 315 11.39 32.55 9.65
C LEU A 315 12.60 33.48 9.71
N GLN A 316 13.30 33.53 10.86
CA GLN A 316 14.56 34.27 10.99
C GLN A 316 15.67 33.66 10.13
N GLY A 317 15.79 32.34 10.11
CA GLY A 317 16.77 31.62 9.29
C GLY A 317 16.56 31.82 7.80
N LEU A 318 15.30 31.87 7.36
CA LEU A 318 14.93 32.18 5.97
C LEU A 318 15.21 33.64 5.60
N GLY A 319 15.04 34.58 6.53
CA GLY A 319 15.15 36.00 6.26
C GLY A 319 14.07 36.49 5.27
N ARG A 320 14.46 37.24 4.24
CA ARG A 320 13.53 37.78 3.24
C ARG A 320 13.45 36.84 2.03
N THR A 321 12.63 35.80 2.13
CA THR A 321 12.37 34.88 1.02
C THR A 321 11.19 35.33 0.16
N ARG A 322 11.19 34.87 -1.09
CA ARG A 322 10.07 34.94 -2.01
C ARG A 322 9.59 33.53 -2.26
N ALA A 323 8.27 33.32 -2.23
CA ALA A 323 7.68 32.04 -2.58
C ALA A 323 7.56 31.88 -4.11
N TYR A 324 7.72 30.65 -4.60
CA TYR A 324 7.70 30.30 -6.03
C TYR A 324 6.66 29.23 -6.34
N GLY A 325 6.36 29.05 -7.63
CA GLY A 325 5.43 28.02 -8.10
C GLY A 325 3.93 28.40 -8.08
N PRO A 326 3.08 27.52 -8.64
CA PRO A 326 1.63 27.71 -8.67
C PRO A 326 1.02 27.60 -7.27
N GLY A 327 0.23 28.59 -6.87
CA GLY A 327 -0.42 28.57 -5.56
C GLY A 327 0.50 28.90 -4.38
N ALA A 328 1.69 29.46 -4.67
CA ALA A 328 2.69 29.84 -3.68
C ALA A 328 2.10 30.63 -2.50
N ARG A 329 2.35 30.12 -1.29
CA ARG A 329 2.05 30.74 0.00
C ARG A 329 3.36 31.19 0.63
N SER A 330 3.33 32.13 1.57
CA SER A 330 4.55 32.43 2.32
C SER A 330 4.84 31.33 3.34
N ALA A 331 6.12 31.11 3.66
CA ALA A 331 6.53 30.18 4.72
C ALA A 331 5.75 30.40 6.02
N ALA A 332 5.48 31.65 6.40
CA ALA A 332 4.69 31.97 7.59
C ALA A 332 3.24 31.45 7.53
N GLN A 333 2.62 31.49 6.34
CA GLN A 333 1.28 30.93 6.14
C GLN A 333 1.28 29.41 6.19
N ASP A 334 2.32 28.76 5.68
CA ASP A 334 2.44 27.29 5.70
C ASP A 334 2.76 26.77 7.10
N LEU A 335 3.69 27.44 7.80
CA LEU A 335 4.08 27.12 9.17
C LEU A 335 2.93 27.32 10.16
N ALA A 336 1.99 28.24 9.91
CA ALA A 336 0.83 28.46 10.76
C ALA A 336 -0.05 27.20 10.93
N GLU A 337 -0.05 26.29 9.95
CA GLU A 337 -0.81 25.04 9.94
C GLU A 337 0.06 23.79 10.24
N ALA A 338 1.38 23.98 10.40
CA ALA A 338 2.34 22.93 10.68
C ALA A 338 2.25 22.45 12.14
N SER A 339 2.45 21.15 12.39
CA SER A 339 2.59 20.62 13.75
C SER A 339 3.96 21.00 14.34
N TRP A 340 4.18 20.81 15.64
CA TRP A 340 5.49 21.06 16.25
C TRP A 340 6.61 20.27 15.55
N LEU A 341 6.38 18.99 15.25
CA LEU A 341 7.34 18.13 14.52
C LEU A 341 7.57 18.61 13.07
N ASP A 342 6.53 19.08 12.39
CA ASP A 342 6.68 19.64 11.03
C ASP A 342 7.56 20.91 11.06
N VAL A 343 7.38 21.77 12.07
CA VAL A 343 8.19 22.99 12.25
C VAL A 343 9.63 22.66 12.63
N LEU A 344 9.86 21.70 13.52
CA LEU A 344 11.21 21.20 13.84
C LEU A 344 11.91 20.64 12.60
N THR A 345 11.17 19.90 11.77
CA THR A 345 11.67 19.39 10.49
C THR A 345 12.05 20.53 9.55
N ALA A 346 11.25 21.60 9.49
CA ALA A 346 11.55 22.80 8.71
C ALA A 346 12.80 23.53 9.24
N ALA A 347 12.97 23.63 10.56
CA ALA A 347 14.18 24.22 11.17
C ALA A 347 15.45 23.45 10.78
N ALA A 348 15.39 22.11 10.82
CA ALA A 348 16.48 21.26 10.37
C ALA A 348 16.75 21.41 8.86
N ALA A 349 15.70 21.51 8.03
CA ALA A 349 15.82 21.70 6.60
C ALA A 349 16.48 23.04 6.26
N VAL A 350 16.08 24.12 6.93
CA VAL A 350 16.73 25.44 6.79
C VAL A 350 18.19 25.34 7.20
N HIS A 351 18.50 24.71 8.33
CA HIS A 351 19.90 24.55 8.77
C HIS A 351 20.74 23.76 7.76
N ALA A 352 20.21 22.65 7.22
CA ALA A 352 20.92 21.81 6.25
C ALA A 352 21.13 22.53 4.91
N THR A 353 20.11 23.26 4.44
CA THR A 353 20.15 23.93 3.11
C THR A 353 20.88 25.26 3.11
N HIS A 354 21.31 25.75 4.28
CA HIS A 354 22.23 26.88 4.40
C HIS A 354 23.67 26.46 4.72
N ASP A 355 23.93 25.15 4.85
CA ASP A 355 25.28 24.63 4.98
C ASP A 355 26.02 24.78 3.63
N PRO A 356 27.17 25.49 3.58
CA PRO A 356 27.86 25.78 2.32
C PRO A 356 28.26 24.54 1.52
N ASP A 357 28.63 23.45 2.19
CA ASP A 357 29.06 22.22 1.51
C ASP A 357 27.85 21.51 0.90
N VAL A 358 26.72 21.48 1.61
CA VAL A 358 25.44 20.98 1.06
C VAL A 358 24.99 21.80 -0.13
N VAL A 359 25.02 23.13 -0.04
CA VAL A 359 24.60 24.01 -1.14
C VAL A 359 25.49 23.77 -2.36
N TYR A 360 26.81 23.69 -2.17
CA TYR A 360 27.75 23.39 -3.25
C TYR A 360 27.43 22.06 -3.93
N ASP A 361 27.24 20.99 -3.15
CA ASP A 361 26.92 19.67 -3.67
C ASP A 361 25.58 19.64 -4.41
N LEU A 362 24.56 20.31 -3.89
CA LEU A 362 23.24 20.38 -4.53
C LEU A 362 23.30 21.07 -5.90
N PHE A 363 24.05 22.17 -6.04
CA PHE A 363 24.20 22.83 -7.34
C PHE A 363 24.99 21.97 -8.34
N GLN A 364 26.05 21.27 -7.90
CA GLN A 364 26.78 20.34 -8.77
C GLN A 364 25.89 19.20 -9.28
N GLN A 365 25.04 18.67 -8.40
CA GLN A 365 24.10 17.61 -8.76
C GLN A 365 22.96 18.12 -9.64
N ALA A 366 22.42 19.31 -9.37
CA ALA A 366 21.40 19.95 -10.20
C ALA A 366 21.91 20.22 -11.63
N ASP A 367 23.16 20.67 -11.77
CA ASP A 367 23.78 20.89 -13.09
C ASP A 367 23.97 19.56 -13.84
N ALA A 368 24.31 18.46 -13.13
CA ALA A 368 24.42 17.14 -13.72
C ALA A 368 23.05 16.59 -14.18
N ASP A 369 22.01 16.77 -13.37
CA ASP A 369 20.63 16.39 -13.69
C ASP A 369 20.09 17.16 -14.90
N GLN A 370 20.32 18.48 -14.95
CA GLN A 370 19.90 19.35 -16.05
C GLN A 370 20.46 18.93 -17.42
N ILE A 371 21.62 18.25 -17.43
CA ILE A 371 22.23 17.66 -18.62
C ILE A 371 21.56 16.32 -18.98
N ASP A 372 21.14 15.53 -17.99
CA ASP A 372 20.57 14.19 -18.16
C ASP A 372 19.07 14.21 -18.45
N ARG A 373 18.70 14.21 -19.72
CA ARG A 373 17.29 14.26 -20.17
C ARG A 373 16.51 12.96 -20.07
N SER A 374 17.01 11.97 -19.34
CA SER A 374 16.37 10.64 -19.28
C SER A 374 15.65 10.34 -17.97
N THR A 375 15.82 11.17 -16.93
CA THR A 375 15.30 10.96 -15.58
C THR A 375 15.61 12.18 -14.72
N GLU A 376 14.87 12.39 -13.64
CA GLU A 376 15.28 13.31 -12.58
C GLU A 376 16.25 12.61 -11.62
N HIS A 377 17.20 13.36 -11.08
CA HIS A 377 18.17 12.90 -10.07
C HIS A 377 17.68 13.22 -8.66
N GLY A 378 18.26 12.54 -7.67
CA GLY A 378 17.96 12.78 -6.27
C GLY A 378 18.90 12.04 -5.33
N GLY A 379 18.59 12.11 -4.04
CA GLY A 379 19.43 11.55 -3.00
C GLY A 379 18.88 11.76 -1.59
N VAL A 380 19.78 11.71 -0.61
CA VAL A 380 19.43 11.99 0.79
C VAL A 380 20.31 13.08 1.38
N ILE A 381 19.74 13.90 2.26
CA ILE A 381 20.48 14.85 3.10
C ILE A 381 20.49 14.30 4.53
N GLU A 382 21.70 14.21 5.08
CA GLU A 382 21.94 13.61 6.38
C GLU A 382 23.05 14.34 7.14
N PRO A 383 22.97 14.37 8.48
CA PRO A 383 24.06 14.85 9.30
C PRO A 383 25.22 13.86 9.31
N THR A 384 26.43 14.38 9.36
CA THR A 384 27.65 13.62 9.60
C THR A 384 27.86 13.41 11.10
N SER A 385 28.79 12.52 11.47
CA SER A 385 29.06 12.20 12.88
C SER A 385 29.58 13.39 13.71
N ASP A 386 30.15 14.39 13.06
CA ASP A 386 30.64 15.65 13.65
C ASP A 386 29.59 16.78 13.62
N GLY A 387 28.37 16.51 13.16
CA GLY A 387 27.25 17.46 13.17
C GLY A 387 27.17 18.36 11.94
N ALA A 388 28.12 18.27 11.00
CA ALA A 388 28.01 18.89 9.68
C ALA A 388 26.95 18.17 8.83
N TRP A 389 26.70 18.67 7.62
CA TRP A 389 25.73 18.11 6.70
C TRP A 389 26.37 17.62 5.42
N ARG A 390 25.70 16.70 4.74
CA ARG A 390 26.06 16.30 3.37
C ARG A 390 24.84 15.95 2.53
N ALA A 391 24.92 16.24 1.23
CA ALA A 391 23.95 15.79 0.23
C ALA A 391 24.53 14.59 -0.54
N VAL A 392 23.98 13.40 -0.31
CA VAL A 392 24.45 12.17 -0.94
C VAL A 392 23.58 11.83 -2.13
N SER A 393 24.13 11.99 -3.34
CA SER A 393 23.46 11.64 -4.60
C SER A 393 23.35 10.12 -4.80
N PHE A 394 22.21 9.67 -5.31
CA PHE A 394 21.97 8.29 -5.73
C PHE A 394 21.59 8.29 -7.21
N PRO A 395 22.56 8.18 -8.13
CA PRO A 395 22.29 8.29 -9.55
C PRO A 395 21.38 7.15 -10.05
N PRO A 396 20.37 7.47 -10.87
CA PRO A 396 19.37 6.50 -11.33
C PRO A 396 19.97 5.41 -12.24
N ARG A 397 19.60 4.16 -11.98
CA ARG A 397 20.03 2.99 -12.76
C ARG A 397 19.32 2.95 -14.12
N PRO A 398 19.83 2.20 -15.13
CA PRO A 398 19.22 2.17 -16.46
C PRO A 398 17.73 1.78 -16.50
N THR A 399 17.29 0.92 -15.57
CA THR A 399 15.90 0.47 -15.45
C THR A 399 14.98 1.44 -14.71
N GLU A 400 15.53 2.51 -14.14
CA GLU A 400 14.83 3.51 -13.32
C GLU A 400 14.58 4.81 -14.11
N ARG A 401 14.85 4.80 -15.43
CA ARG A 401 14.77 5.96 -16.32
C ARG A 401 13.47 5.98 -17.11
N PHE A 402 12.53 6.81 -16.68
CA PHE A 402 11.19 6.93 -17.28
C PHE A 402 10.92 8.30 -17.92
N GLY A 403 11.95 9.14 -18.06
CA GLY A 403 11.89 10.47 -18.64
C GLY A 403 12.24 11.58 -17.63
N ASP A 404 12.63 12.73 -18.15
CA ASP A 404 13.09 13.94 -17.43
C ASP A 404 11.99 14.67 -16.63
N ARG A 405 10.99 13.95 -16.13
CA ARG A 405 9.84 14.49 -15.38
C ARG A 405 9.39 13.55 -14.26
N GLN A 406 10.24 12.58 -13.94
CA GLN A 406 9.95 11.56 -12.97
C GLN A 406 11.23 11.16 -12.27
N PHE A 407 11.24 11.37 -10.96
CA PHE A 407 12.22 10.81 -10.07
C PHE A 407 11.83 9.38 -9.64
N VAL A 408 12.83 8.50 -9.55
CA VAL A 408 12.68 7.15 -9.01
C VAL A 408 13.77 6.90 -7.97
N ALA A 409 13.36 6.81 -6.70
CA ALA A 409 14.27 6.47 -5.61
C ALA A 409 14.75 5.01 -5.76
N SER A 410 16.06 4.82 -5.88
CA SER A 410 16.67 3.49 -5.93
C SER A 410 16.57 2.76 -4.58
N ASP A 411 16.66 1.43 -4.60
CA ASP A 411 16.65 0.62 -3.37
C ASP A 411 17.78 1.01 -2.39
N ASP A 412 18.94 1.40 -2.92
CA ASP A 412 20.08 1.80 -2.09
C ASP A 412 19.81 3.15 -1.40
N MET A 413 19.16 4.08 -2.11
CA MET A 413 18.71 5.33 -1.53
C MET A 413 17.66 5.11 -0.45
N ILE A 414 16.67 4.24 -0.70
CA ILE A 414 15.60 3.93 0.26
C ILE A 414 16.19 3.34 1.54
N LYS A 415 17.17 2.43 1.43
CA LYS A 415 17.87 1.86 2.59
C LYS A 415 18.72 2.89 3.32
N ARG A 416 19.46 3.74 2.59
CA ARG A 416 20.22 4.84 3.20
C ARG A 416 19.31 5.83 3.93
N GLY A 417 18.09 6.00 3.41
CA GLY A 417 17.04 6.82 4.00
C GLY A 417 16.74 6.47 5.44
N ASP A 418 16.94 5.23 5.89
CA ASP A 418 16.57 4.77 7.25
C ASP A 418 17.12 5.63 8.39
N THR A 419 18.29 6.23 8.17
CA THR A 419 18.95 7.13 9.14
C THR A 419 19.07 8.57 8.63
N ALA A 420 18.68 8.85 7.39
CA ALA A 420 18.74 10.20 6.82
C ALA A 420 17.53 11.05 7.24
N LEU A 421 17.69 12.38 7.20
CA LEU A 421 16.63 13.31 7.60
C LEU A 421 15.71 13.68 6.44
N PHE A 422 16.28 13.86 5.24
CA PHE A 422 15.52 14.25 4.06
C PHE A 422 15.83 13.35 2.88
N HIS A 423 14.79 12.97 2.14
CA HIS A 423 14.94 12.62 0.74
C HIS A 423 14.95 13.90 -0.08
N TYR A 424 15.59 13.91 -1.24
CA TYR A 424 15.42 14.99 -2.19
C TYR A 424 15.49 14.53 -3.63
N HIS A 425 14.94 15.38 -4.51
CA HIS A 425 15.09 15.30 -5.96
C HIS A 425 15.03 16.70 -6.58
N PHE A 426 15.25 16.77 -7.89
CA PHE A 426 15.34 18.03 -8.61
C PHE A 426 14.24 18.18 -9.67
N HIS A 427 13.76 19.42 -9.84
CA HIS A 427 13.00 19.89 -11.01
C HIS A 427 13.86 20.93 -11.76
N VAL A 428 14.86 20.47 -12.52
CA VAL A 428 15.91 21.34 -13.09
C VAL A 428 16.04 21.24 -14.60
N GLN A 429 14.94 20.88 -15.28
CA GLN A 429 14.94 20.71 -16.73
C GLN A 429 15.32 22.00 -17.49
N ASP A 430 15.02 23.17 -16.94
CA ASP A 430 15.51 24.45 -17.42
C ASP A 430 16.01 25.26 -16.22
N HIS A 431 16.89 26.23 -16.45
CA HIS A 431 17.25 27.16 -15.38
C HIS A 431 16.07 28.08 -15.01
N SER A 432 15.08 28.28 -15.88
CA SER A 432 13.89 29.09 -15.59
C SER A 432 12.66 28.23 -15.28
N ASN A 433 12.77 27.32 -14.31
CA ASN A 433 11.74 26.33 -14.00
C ASN A 433 10.74 26.75 -12.90
N ARG A 434 10.72 28.03 -12.52
CA ARG A 434 9.89 28.58 -11.43
C ARG A 434 8.40 28.21 -11.43
N ASN A 435 7.81 27.87 -12.57
CA ASN A 435 6.40 27.46 -12.67
C ASN A 435 6.17 26.02 -12.21
N TYR A 436 7.25 25.27 -11.95
CA TYR A 436 7.28 23.89 -11.49
C TYR A 436 7.96 23.76 -10.13
N ALA A 437 8.16 24.90 -9.43
CA ALA A 437 8.69 24.97 -8.07
C ALA A 437 7.61 24.58 -7.04
N VAL A 438 7.15 23.33 -7.15
CA VAL A 438 6.24 22.63 -6.24
C VAL A 438 6.37 21.11 -6.52
N PRO A 439 6.17 20.24 -5.52
CA PRO A 439 6.07 18.79 -5.74
C PRO A 439 4.85 18.43 -6.62
N SER A 440 5.02 17.43 -7.46
CA SER A 440 3.98 16.81 -8.27
C SER A 440 3.14 15.80 -7.47
N GLY A 441 2.05 15.32 -8.06
CA GLY A 441 1.23 14.25 -7.44
C GLY A 441 2.02 12.97 -7.17
N GLY A 442 2.92 12.59 -8.08
CA GLY A 442 3.77 11.41 -7.91
C GLY A 442 4.80 11.55 -6.78
N ASP A 443 5.21 12.79 -6.49
CA ASP A 443 6.13 13.08 -5.38
C ASP A 443 5.45 12.88 -4.04
N TYR A 444 4.21 13.37 -3.90
CA TYR A 444 3.40 13.13 -2.70
C TYR A 444 3.08 11.65 -2.50
N GLU A 445 2.73 10.92 -3.57
CA GLU A 445 2.51 9.47 -3.51
C GLU A 445 3.77 8.75 -3.02
N THR A 446 4.95 9.16 -3.49
CA THR A 446 6.23 8.60 -3.06
C THR A 446 6.55 8.93 -1.60
N ALA A 447 6.39 10.18 -1.18
CA ALA A 447 6.60 10.60 0.21
C ALA A 447 5.64 9.87 1.17
N GLN A 448 4.36 9.73 0.79
CA GLN A 448 3.37 8.99 1.56
C GLN A 448 3.75 7.51 1.68
N ARG A 449 4.10 6.87 0.56
CA ARG A 449 4.51 5.47 0.50
C ARG A 449 5.75 5.20 1.35
N LEU A 450 6.80 6.02 1.24
CA LEU A 450 8.05 5.84 1.99
C LEU A 450 7.98 6.38 3.43
N GLY A 451 7.02 7.25 3.74
CA GLY A 451 6.88 7.89 5.04
C GLY A 451 7.94 8.95 5.33
N ARG A 452 8.50 9.61 4.31
CA ARG A 452 9.66 10.52 4.41
C ARG A 452 9.28 11.98 4.24
N ALA A 453 9.91 12.85 5.04
CA ALA A 453 10.00 14.27 4.69
C ALA A 453 10.96 14.41 3.51
N SER A 454 10.56 15.20 2.53
CA SER A 454 11.28 15.30 1.26
C SER A 454 11.44 16.75 0.84
N LEU A 455 12.54 17.05 0.16
CA LEU A 455 12.86 18.37 -0.40
C LEU A 455 12.84 18.27 -1.92
N VAL A 456 12.19 19.20 -2.60
CA VAL A 456 12.38 19.35 -4.05
C VAL A 456 13.11 20.65 -4.34
N PHE A 457 14.16 20.53 -5.17
CA PHE A 457 14.99 21.65 -5.57
C PHE A 457 14.68 22.05 -7.01
N THR A 458 14.30 23.30 -7.23
CA THR A 458 13.87 23.77 -8.56
C THR A 458 14.71 24.94 -9.02
N PHE A 459 15.24 24.91 -10.24
CA PHE A 459 15.93 26.09 -10.77
C PHE A 459 14.95 27.26 -10.96
N ILE A 460 15.27 28.39 -10.33
CA ILE A 460 14.61 29.68 -10.57
C ILE A 460 15.37 30.46 -11.65
N ASP A 461 16.70 30.45 -11.54
CA ASP A 461 17.67 30.83 -12.56
C ASP A 461 18.95 29.98 -12.39
N ARG A 462 20.07 30.41 -13.00
CA ARG A 462 21.34 29.66 -12.94
C ARG A 462 21.98 29.64 -11.56
N ASP A 463 21.68 30.64 -10.76
CA ASP A 463 22.36 30.93 -9.51
C ASP A 463 21.43 30.71 -8.30
N HIS A 464 20.17 30.31 -8.53
CA HIS A 464 19.18 30.12 -7.47
C HIS A 464 18.39 28.82 -7.64
N LEU A 465 18.34 28.03 -6.56
CA LEU A 465 17.47 26.86 -6.42
C LEU A 465 16.38 27.17 -5.38
N ASN A 466 15.11 27.05 -5.76
CA ASN A 466 14.01 27.00 -4.79
C ASN A 466 14.10 25.73 -3.97
N VAL A 467 13.67 25.80 -2.72
CA VAL A 467 13.64 24.69 -1.77
C VAL A 467 12.22 24.53 -1.24
N ASP A 468 11.57 23.44 -1.62
CA ASP A 468 10.22 23.10 -1.17
C ASP A 468 10.27 21.88 -0.26
N LEU A 469 9.91 22.04 1.01
CA LEU A 469 9.79 20.93 1.97
C LEU A 469 8.37 20.39 1.97
N TYR A 470 8.22 19.09 1.69
CA TYR A 470 6.92 18.44 1.66
C TYR A 470 6.89 17.13 2.46
N PHE A 471 5.68 16.79 2.91
CA PHE A 471 5.47 15.73 3.89
C PHE A 471 4.54 14.63 3.38
N PRO A 472 4.60 13.42 3.98
CA PRO A 472 3.65 12.33 3.72
C PRO A 472 2.18 12.72 3.92
N SER A 473 1.91 13.75 4.73
CA SER A 473 0.57 14.29 5.00
C SER A 473 0.00 15.16 3.86
N GLY A 474 0.79 15.45 2.83
CA GLY A 474 0.42 16.38 1.75
C GLY A 474 0.69 17.84 2.08
N LYS A 475 1.27 18.15 3.24
CA LYS A 475 1.71 19.52 3.57
C LYS A 475 2.95 19.90 2.78
N LEU A 476 3.05 21.19 2.46
CA LEU A 476 4.16 21.83 1.76
C LEU A 476 4.56 23.09 2.54
N ILE A 477 5.85 23.36 2.64
CA ILE A 477 6.43 24.59 3.18
C ILE A 477 7.47 25.07 2.16
N ASP A 478 7.21 26.22 1.55
CA ASP A 478 8.19 26.89 0.69
C ASP A 478 9.27 27.55 1.57
N LEU A 479 10.51 27.06 1.45
CA LEU A 479 11.68 27.56 2.21
C LEU A 479 12.44 28.64 1.43
N GLY A 480 11.90 29.14 0.32
CA GLY A 480 12.54 30.13 -0.54
C GLY A 480 13.66 29.55 -1.39
N ALA A 481 14.59 30.41 -1.80
CA ALA A 481 15.68 30.04 -2.69
C ALA A 481 17.05 30.14 -2.01
N ILE A 482 17.89 29.13 -2.24
CA ILE A 482 19.31 29.12 -1.90
C ILE A 482 20.13 29.64 -3.09
N GLU A 483 21.23 30.32 -2.79
CA GLU A 483 22.11 30.95 -3.77
C GLU A 483 23.35 30.10 -4.04
N ARG A 484 23.78 30.06 -5.29
CA ARG A 484 24.99 29.36 -5.72
C ARG A 484 26.22 29.97 -5.02
N PRO A 485 27.14 29.16 -4.47
CA PRO A 485 28.39 29.67 -3.93
C PRO A 485 29.22 30.35 -5.02
N GLN A 486 29.87 31.48 -4.70
CA GLN A 486 30.73 32.23 -5.63
C GLN A 486 32.08 31.58 -5.88
#